data_AF-A0A1H0SWP9-F1
#
_entry.id   AF-A0A1H0SWP9-F1
#
_cell.length_a   1.000
_cell.length_b   1.000
_cell.length_c   1.000
_cell.angle_alpha   90.00
_cell.angle_beta   90.00
_cell.angle_gamma   90.00
#
_symmetry.space_group_name_H-M   'P 1'
#
loop_
_entity.id
_entity.type
_entity.pdbx_description
1 polymer ?
#
loop_
_entity_poly.entity_id
_entity_poly.type
_entity_poly.pdbx_seq_one_letter_code
_entity_poly.pdbx_strand_id
1 'polypeptide(L)'
;MQIYAQVDGDNKVIGFVAEGIHDPIPQPSIAISAATHAQLLEGQSVGKIMAVTPDGKAVLIDRPAPSLGQVRVLLCASIDAAADAARLAVAGDPLRAAEYQIAEAEAKAYRAAGYVGECPLSVKSWAEAKGWSSKQAADNIIAEANAWNAALYAIRDARLKAKEGVRNALTADSATAIASAAIDGIHAKIASLGNAAS
;
A
#
# COMPACT_ATOMS: atom_id res chain seq x y z
N MET A 1 -16.22 -35.08 -30.61
CA MET A 1 -15.52 -33.81 -30.90
C MET A 1 -14.20 -33.84 -30.16
N GLN A 2 -13.07 -33.77 -30.87
CA GLN A 2 -11.75 -33.77 -30.25
C GLN A 2 -11.49 -32.41 -29.59
N ILE A 3 -10.98 -32.43 -28.36
CA ILE A 3 -10.62 -31.22 -27.59
C ILE A 3 -9.09 -31.13 -27.52
N TYR A 4 -8.59 -29.89 -27.54
CA TYR A 4 -7.19 -29.57 -27.39
C TYR A 4 -7.00 -28.54 -26.28
N ALA A 5 -5.93 -28.69 -25.51
CA ALA A 5 -5.42 -27.64 -24.63
C ALA A 5 -4.51 -26.73 -25.46
N GLN A 6 -4.87 -25.46 -25.59
CA GLN A 6 -4.03 -24.43 -26.20
C GLN A 6 -2.97 -24.00 -25.20
N VAL A 7 -1.73 -23.88 -25.66
CA VAL A 7 -0.54 -23.68 -24.81
C VAL A 7 0.15 -22.35 -25.15
N ASP A 8 0.74 -21.68 -24.17
CA ASP A 8 1.61 -20.53 -24.38
C ASP A 8 3.10 -20.89 -24.49
N GLY A 9 3.97 -19.89 -24.62
CA GLY A 9 5.42 -20.07 -24.69
C GLY A 9 6.07 -20.58 -23.40
N ASP A 10 5.34 -20.58 -22.27
CA ASP A 10 5.79 -21.06 -20.96
C ASP A 10 5.25 -22.46 -20.63
N ASN A 11 4.69 -23.18 -21.62
CA ASN A 11 4.02 -24.47 -21.43
C ASN A 11 2.81 -24.39 -20.48
N LYS A 12 2.12 -23.25 -20.38
CA LYS A 12 0.85 -23.16 -19.64
C LYS A 12 -0.32 -23.35 -20.57
N VAL A 13 -1.34 -24.06 -20.10
CA VAL A 13 -2.60 -24.15 -20.82
C VAL A 13 -3.37 -22.85 -20.64
N ILE A 14 -3.59 -22.13 -21.74
CA ILE A 14 -4.25 -20.81 -21.77
C ILE A 14 -5.72 -20.89 -22.20
N GLY A 15 -6.16 -22.03 -22.72
CA GLY A 15 -7.53 -22.23 -23.14
C GLY A 15 -7.77 -23.63 -23.68
N PHE A 16 -9.04 -23.91 -24.00
CA PHE A 16 -9.45 -25.13 -24.67
C PHE A 16 -10.07 -24.80 -26.02
N VAL A 17 -9.62 -25.52 -27.05
CA VAL A 17 -10.14 -25.41 -28.42
C VAL A 17 -10.61 -26.78 -28.88
N ALA A 18 -11.49 -26.82 -29.87
CA ALA A 18 -12.12 -28.06 -30.31
C ALA A 18 -12.33 -28.07 -31.82
N GLU A 19 -12.15 -29.25 -32.42
CA GLU A 19 -12.45 -29.50 -33.83
C GLU A 19 -13.93 -29.18 -34.12
N GLY A 20 -14.20 -28.56 -35.26
CA GLY A 20 -15.55 -28.14 -35.66
C GLY A 20 -16.06 -26.86 -34.98
N ILE A 21 -15.34 -26.34 -33.98
CA ILE A 21 -15.54 -24.98 -33.44
C ILE A 21 -14.40 -24.07 -33.90
N HIS A 22 -13.16 -24.56 -33.87
CA HIS A 22 -11.98 -23.84 -34.30
C HIS A 22 -11.36 -24.53 -35.52
N ASP A 23 -11.22 -23.81 -36.62
CA ASP A 23 -10.58 -24.29 -37.86
C ASP A 23 -9.79 -23.15 -38.53
N PRO A 24 -8.45 -23.23 -38.63
CA PRO A 24 -7.61 -24.30 -38.09
C PRO A 24 -7.49 -24.25 -36.56
N ILE A 25 -7.12 -25.36 -35.93
CA ILE A 25 -6.78 -25.40 -34.51
C ILE A 25 -5.55 -24.51 -34.23
N PRO A 26 -5.65 -23.49 -33.37
CA PRO A 26 -4.52 -22.62 -33.04
C PRO A 26 -3.35 -23.40 -32.46
N GLN A 27 -2.13 -23.13 -32.90
CA GLN A 27 -0.92 -23.77 -32.39
C GLN A 27 -0.13 -22.82 -31.47
N PRO A 28 0.56 -23.33 -30.43
CA PRO A 28 0.66 -24.75 -30.07
C PRO A 28 -0.57 -25.24 -29.31
N SER A 29 -1.08 -26.42 -29.71
CA SER A 29 -2.20 -27.11 -29.05
C SER A 29 -1.93 -28.59 -28.91
N ILE A 30 -2.30 -29.18 -27.76
CA ILE A 30 -2.14 -30.61 -27.49
C ILE A 30 -3.51 -31.29 -27.38
N ALA A 31 -3.70 -32.41 -28.06
CA ALA A 31 -4.94 -33.18 -27.97
C ALA A 31 -5.10 -33.75 -26.56
N ILE A 32 -6.29 -33.59 -25.98
CA ILE A 32 -6.62 -34.10 -24.64
C ILE A 32 -7.89 -34.93 -24.68
N SER A 33 -8.03 -35.87 -23.74
CA SER A 33 -9.26 -36.64 -23.60
C SER A 33 -10.37 -35.81 -22.94
N ALA A 34 -11.63 -36.20 -23.13
CA ALA A 34 -12.75 -35.55 -22.43
C ALA A 34 -12.62 -35.65 -20.89
N ALA A 35 -12.06 -36.76 -20.39
CA ALA A 35 -11.78 -36.93 -18.96
C ALA A 35 -10.69 -35.96 -18.47
N THR A 36 -9.60 -35.80 -19.24
CA THR A 36 -8.53 -34.84 -18.94
C THR A 36 -9.07 -33.41 -18.97
N HIS A 37 -9.88 -33.06 -19.96
CA HIS A 37 -10.53 -31.75 -20.03
C HIS A 37 -11.37 -31.45 -18.79
N ALA A 38 -12.21 -32.39 -18.35
CA ALA A 38 -13.02 -32.24 -17.14
C ALA A 38 -12.16 -32.07 -15.88
N GLN A 39 -11.11 -32.90 -15.73
CA GLN A 39 -10.16 -32.79 -14.61
C GLN A 39 -9.47 -31.44 -14.56
N LEU A 40 -9.00 -30.93 -15.71
CA LEU A 40 -8.31 -29.65 -15.78
C LEU A 40 -9.21 -28.47 -15.40
N LEU A 41 -10.48 -28.48 -15.85
CA LEU A 41 -11.48 -27.49 -15.47
C LEU A 41 -11.80 -27.53 -13.96
N GLU A 42 -11.97 -28.73 -13.39
CA GLU A 42 -12.19 -28.89 -11.96
C GLU A 42 -10.99 -28.38 -11.16
N GLY A 43 -9.77 -28.73 -11.56
CA GLY A 43 -8.54 -28.27 -10.93
C GLY A 43 -8.37 -26.76 -10.94
N GLN A 44 -8.75 -26.11 -12.04
CA GLN A 44 -8.75 -24.64 -12.13
C GLN A 44 -9.70 -24.02 -11.09
N SER A 45 -10.87 -24.62 -10.86
CA SER A 45 -11.84 -24.11 -9.87
C SER A 45 -11.33 -24.14 -8.43
N VAL A 46 -10.40 -25.05 -8.13
CA VAL A 46 -9.75 -25.17 -6.82
C VAL A 46 -8.37 -24.48 -6.77
N GLY A 47 -8.06 -23.63 -7.76
CA GLY A 47 -6.90 -22.73 -7.74
C GLY A 47 -5.59 -23.34 -8.23
N LYS A 48 -5.59 -24.57 -8.77
CA LYS A 48 -4.44 -25.15 -9.47
C LYS A 48 -4.25 -24.47 -10.82
N ILE A 49 -3.05 -24.58 -11.37
CA ILE A 49 -2.74 -24.11 -12.72
C ILE A 49 -2.62 -25.30 -13.66
N MET A 50 -3.04 -25.10 -14.90
CA MET A 50 -2.95 -26.09 -15.96
C MET A 50 -1.64 -25.87 -16.71
N ALA A 51 -0.78 -26.88 -16.75
CA ALA A 51 0.53 -26.81 -17.39
C ALA A 51 0.75 -28.03 -18.28
N VAL A 52 1.72 -27.95 -19.16
CA VAL A 52 2.15 -29.03 -20.04
C VAL A 52 3.50 -29.54 -19.58
N THR A 53 3.57 -30.83 -19.30
CA THR A 53 4.81 -31.51 -18.93
C THR A 53 5.75 -31.63 -20.13
N PRO A 54 7.06 -31.87 -19.93
CA PRO A 54 8.01 -32.08 -21.04
C PRO A 54 7.64 -33.22 -22.01
N ASP A 55 6.84 -34.20 -21.56
CA ASP A 55 6.29 -35.28 -22.40
C ASP A 55 4.99 -34.90 -23.13
N GLY A 56 4.59 -33.63 -23.11
CA GLY A 56 3.46 -33.11 -23.89
C GLY A 56 2.08 -33.37 -23.28
N LYS A 57 2.00 -33.67 -21.97
CA LYS A 57 0.73 -33.95 -21.29
C LYS A 57 0.24 -32.73 -20.52
N ALA A 58 -1.04 -32.40 -20.70
CA ALA A 58 -1.71 -31.41 -19.85
C ALA A 58 -1.94 -32.00 -18.45
N VAL A 59 -1.47 -31.29 -17.43
CA VAL A 59 -1.57 -31.67 -16.02
C VAL A 59 -1.98 -30.49 -15.16
N LEU A 60 -2.48 -30.79 -13.97
CA LEU A 60 -2.67 -29.81 -12.90
C LEU A 60 -1.43 -29.75 -12.03
N ILE A 61 -0.92 -28.55 -11.79
CA ILE A 61 0.13 -28.32 -10.81
C ILE A 61 -0.34 -27.28 -9.79
N ASP A 62 0.23 -27.35 -8.59
CA ASP A 62 -0.02 -26.33 -7.57
C ASP A 62 0.52 -24.98 -8.05
N ARG A 63 -0.20 -23.91 -7.70
CA ARG A 63 0.29 -22.57 -7.98
C ARG A 63 1.61 -22.39 -7.24
N PRO A 64 2.72 -22.09 -7.94
CA PRO A 64 3.99 -21.89 -7.29
C PRO A 64 3.90 -20.71 -6.32
N ALA A 65 4.61 -20.81 -5.21
CA ALA A 65 4.74 -19.70 -4.28
C ALA A 65 5.31 -18.47 -5.01
N PRO A 66 4.94 -17.24 -4.62
CA PRO A 66 5.50 -16.04 -5.21
C PRO A 66 7.03 -16.03 -5.09
N SER A 67 7.71 -15.60 -6.14
CA SER A 67 9.15 -15.34 -6.08
C SER A 67 9.46 -14.26 -5.05
N LEU A 68 10.69 -14.26 -4.52
CA LEU A 68 11.13 -13.20 -3.60
C LEU A 68 10.96 -11.81 -4.21
N GLY A 69 11.21 -11.64 -5.51
CA GLY A 69 10.96 -10.38 -6.21
C GLY A 69 9.50 -9.93 -6.13
N GLN A 70 8.55 -10.84 -6.37
CA GLN A 70 7.12 -10.55 -6.24
C GLN A 70 6.73 -10.22 -4.80
N VAL A 71 7.24 -10.97 -3.82
CA VAL A 71 7.01 -10.70 -2.38
C VAL A 71 7.49 -9.29 -2.02
N ARG A 72 8.71 -8.90 -2.43
CA ARG A 72 9.26 -7.57 -2.13
C ARG A 72 8.41 -6.43 -2.72
N VAL A 73 7.90 -6.60 -3.95
CA VAL A 73 7.02 -5.61 -4.59
C VAL A 73 5.73 -5.44 -3.80
N LEU A 74 5.08 -6.56 -3.45
CA LEU A 74 3.83 -6.55 -2.68
C LEU A 74 4.03 -5.89 -1.30
N LEU A 75 5.09 -6.26 -0.59
CA LEU A 75 5.39 -5.69 0.74
C LEU A 75 5.73 -4.20 0.68
N CYS A 76 6.47 -3.74 -0.34
CA CYS A 76 6.70 -2.32 -0.55
C CYS A 76 5.40 -1.54 -0.78
N ALA A 77 4.46 -2.11 -1.54
CA ALA A 77 3.15 -1.51 -1.75
C ALA A 77 2.33 -1.45 -0.46
N SER A 78 2.36 -2.51 0.36
CA SER A 78 1.70 -2.51 1.68
C SER A 78 2.28 -1.45 2.62
N ILE A 79 3.60 -1.25 2.62
CA ILE A 79 4.26 -0.20 3.41
C ILE A 79 3.84 1.20 2.92
N ASP A 80 3.77 1.43 1.61
CA ASP A 80 3.29 2.70 1.06
C ASP A 80 1.83 2.94 1.46
N ALA A 81 0.95 1.95 1.31
CA ALA A 81 -0.46 2.05 1.68
C ALA A 81 -0.66 2.37 3.17
N ALA A 82 0.08 1.70 4.06
CA ALA A 82 0.02 1.98 5.50
C ALA A 82 0.50 3.41 5.81
N ALA A 83 1.59 3.85 5.17
CA ALA A 83 2.09 5.21 5.34
C ALA A 83 1.15 6.29 4.79
N ASP A 84 0.45 6.01 3.68
CA ASP A 84 -0.52 6.93 3.09
C ASP A 84 -1.77 7.05 3.96
N ALA A 85 -2.29 5.92 4.45
CA ALA A 85 -3.38 5.90 5.44
C ALA A 85 -2.99 6.69 6.71
N ALA A 86 -1.74 6.52 7.18
CA ALA A 86 -1.22 7.26 8.32
C ALA A 86 -1.17 8.78 8.08
N ARG A 87 -0.72 9.21 6.90
CA ARG A 87 -0.69 10.65 6.58
C ARG A 87 -2.08 11.23 6.48
N LEU A 88 -3.05 10.49 5.93
CA LEU A 88 -4.44 10.95 5.88
C LEU A 88 -5.03 11.09 7.29
N ALA A 89 -4.75 10.14 8.18
CA ALA A 89 -5.18 10.20 9.58
C ALA A 89 -4.54 11.37 10.35
N VAL A 90 -3.28 11.69 10.07
CA VAL A 90 -2.56 12.80 10.71
C VAL A 90 -2.95 14.14 10.12
N ALA A 91 -2.91 14.30 8.79
CA ALA A 91 -3.09 15.60 8.12
C ALA A 91 -4.55 16.01 7.94
N GLY A 92 -5.49 15.07 8.02
CA GLY A 92 -6.90 15.32 7.70
C GLY A 92 -7.11 15.58 6.20
N ASP A 93 -8.21 16.25 5.87
CA ASP A 93 -8.49 16.64 4.49
C ASP A 93 -7.55 17.76 4.00
N PRO A 94 -7.32 17.89 2.68
CA PRO A 94 -6.35 18.86 2.15
C PRO A 94 -6.65 20.33 2.46
N LEU A 95 -7.92 20.72 2.60
CA LEU A 95 -8.29 22.11 2.87
C LEU A 95 -8.00 22.46 4.33
N ARG A 96 -8.29 21.55 5.25
CA ARG A 96 -7.91 21.71 6.67
C ARG A 96 -6.40 21.73 6.87
N ALA A 97 -5.65 20.91 6.14
CA ALA A 97 -4.18 20.98 6.15
C ALA A 97 -3.66 22.35 5.68
N ALA A 98 -4.26 22.94 4.65
CA ALA A 98 -3.91 24.28 4.17
C ALA A 98 -4.26 25.38 5.21
N GLU A 99 -5.40 25.27 5.88
CA GLU A 99 -5.77 26.18 6.98
C GLU A 99 -4.73 26.14 8.11
N TYR A 100 -4.29 24.94 8.51
CA TYR A 100 -3.27 24.77 9.54
C TYR A 100 -1.90 25.32 9.14
N GLN A 101 -1.53 25.23 7.87
CA GLN A 101 -0.31 25.87 7.38
C GLN A 101 -0.38 27.40 7.44
N ILE A 102 -1.54 27.99 7.13
CA ILE A 102 -1.76 29.44 7.27
C ILE A 102 -1.66 29.83 8.75
N ALA A 103 -2.34 29.11 9.64
CA ALA A 103 -2.30 29.36 11.08
C ALA A 103 -0.88 29.25 11.66
N GLU A 104 -0.12 28.23 11.26
CA GLU A 104 1.27 28.05 11.65
C GLU A 104 2.14 29.24 11.21
N ALA A 105 2.01 29.68 9.95
CA ALA A 105 2.77 30.80 9.42
C ALA A 105 2.45 32.12 10.14
N GLU A 106 1.16 32.41 10.35
CA GLU A 106 0.69 33.59 11.08
C GLU A 106 1.18 33.58 12.54
N ALA A 107 1.03 32.45 13.24
CA ALA A 107 1.48 32.32 14.62
C ALA A 107 3.01 32.48 14.75
N LYS A 108 3.79 31.88 13.84
CA LYS A 108 5.25 32.04 13.80
C LYS A 108 5.66 33.49 13.56
N ALA A 109 5.00 34.19 12.64
CA ALA A 109 5.26 35.60 12.37
C ALA A 109 4.91 36.48 13.58
N TYR A 110 3.75 36.25 14.21
CA TYR A 110 3.33 36.98 15.40
C TYR A 110 4.28 36.77 16.57
N ARG A 111 4.75 35.53 16.80
CA ARG A 111 5.79 35.23 17.79
C ARG A 111 7.12 35.93 17.46
N ALA A 112 7.53 35.91 16.19
CA ALA A 112 8.78 36.56 15.76
C ALA A 112 8.73 38.08 15.95
N ALA A 113 7.55 38.69 15.84
CA ALA A 113 7.30 40.10 16.16
C ALA A 113 7.22 40.39 17.67
N GLY A 114 7.47 39.40 18.54
CA GLY A 114 7.35 39.55 20.00
C GLY A 114 5.92 39.64 20.50
N TYR A 115 4.95 39.11 19.73
CA TYR A 115 3.50 39.20 20.01
C TYR A 115 3.01 40.66 20.07
N VAL A 116 3.59 41.53 19.26
CA VAL A 116 3.25 42.96 19.16
C VAL A 116 2.44 43.21 17.89
N GLY A 117 1.52 44.18 17.94
CA GLY A 117 0.68 44.57 16.81
C GLY A 117 -0.70 43.90 16.83
N GLU A 118 -1.38 43.93 15.70
CA GLU A 118 -2.67 43.27 15.55
C GLU A 118 -2.51 41.74 15.59
N CYS A 119 -3.33 41.08 16.40
CA CYS A 119 -3.34 39.62 16.50
C CYS A 119 -3.87 39.01 15.18
N PRO A 120 -3.13 38.09 14.52
CA PRO A 120 -3.61 37.44 13.30
C PRO A 120 -4.95 36.72 13.51
N LEU A 121 -5.75 36.62 12.45
CA LEU A 121 -7.11 36.07 12.54
C LEU A 121 -7.13 34.61 13.00
N SER A 122 -6.19 33.77 12.53
CA SER A 122 -6.11 32.37 12.97
C SER A 122 -5.76 32.23 14.46
N VAL A 123 -4.86 33.08 14.97
CA VAL A 123 -4.48 33.11 16.39
C VAL A 123 -5.64 33.63 17.22
N LYS A 124 -6.32 34.69 16.75
CA LYS A 124 -7.45 35.31 17.43
C LYS A 124 -8.63 34.37 17.56
N SER A 125 -9.03 33.68 16.48
CA SER A 125 -10.15 32.73 16.52
C SER A 125 -9.90 31.60 17.52
N TRP A 126 -8.66 31.10 17.59
CA TRP A 126 -8.29 30.06 18.56
C TRP A 126 -8.23 30.58 19.99
N ALA A 127 -7.69 31.79 20.20
CA ALA A 127 -7.68 32.46 21.49
C ALA A 127 -9.10 32.65 22.05
N GLU A 128 -10.02 33.16 21.22
CA GLU A 128 -11.43 33.37 21.59
C GLU A 128 -12.13 32.05 21.91
N ALA A 129 -11.94 31.01 21.08
CA ALA A 129 -12.55 29.70 21.29
C ALA A 129 -12.11 29.03 22.60
N LYS A 130 -10.87 29.26 23.04
CA LYS A 130 -10.31 28.65 24.26
C LYS A 130 -10.34 29.57 25.49
N GLY A 131 -10.73 30.83 25.34
CA GLY A 131 -10.58 31.84 26.39
C GLY A 131 -9.11 32.11 26.77
N TRP A 132 -8.21 31.97 25.80
CA TRP A 132 -6.76 32.14 25.98
C TRP A 132 -6.30 33.54 25.57
N SER A 133 -5.12 33.93 26.04
CA SER A 133 -4.42 35.07 25.46
C SER A 133 -3.92 34.73 24.05
N SER A 134 -3.75 35.75 23.20
CA SER A 134 -3.17 35.59 21.85
C SER A 134 -1.80 34.94 21.87
N LYS A 135 -0.98 35.20 22.91
CA LYS A 135 0.32 34.55 23.09
C LYS A 135 0.17 33.05 23.34
N GLN A 136 -0.72 32.64 24.25
CA GLN A 136 -0.99 31.22 24.52
C GLN A 136 -1.52 30.51 23.27
N ALA A 137 -2.44 31.15 22.53
CA ALA A 137 -2.97 30.59 21.30
C ALA A 137 -1.89 30.42 20.22
N ALA A 138 -1.06 31.45 19.99
CA ALA A 138 0.05 31.37 19.04
C ALA A 138 1.07 30.30 19.43
N ASP A 139 1.45 30.24 20.70
CA ASP A 139 2.39 29.23 21.20
C ASP A 139 1.83 27.80 21.05
N ASN A 140 0.53 27.62 21.30
CA ASN A 140 -0.14 26.33 21.11
C ASN A 140 -0.23 25.93 19.63
N ILE A 141 -0.62 26.83 18.73
CA ILE A 141 -0.65 26.57 17.28
C ILE A 141 0.73 26.10 16.78
N ILE A 142 1.80 26.77 17.22
CA ILE A 142 3.16 26.40 16.82
C ILE A 142 3.57 25.04 17.41
N ALA A 143 3.22 24.77 18.67
CA ALA A 143 3.50 23.50 19.31
C ALA A 143 2.80 22.34 18.58
N GLU A 144 1.52 22.52 18.24
CA GLU A 144 0.74 21.54 17.50
C GLU A 144 1.32 21.30 16.10
N ALA A 145 1.63 22.38 15.37
CA ALA A 145 2.27 22.27 14.05
C ALA A 145 3.62 21.54 14.10
N ASN A 146 4.42 21.75 15.14
CA ASN A 146 5.68 21.02 15.33
C ASN A 146 5.44 19.52 15.59
N ALA A 147 4.46 19.17 16.42
CA ALA A 147 4.09 17.78 16.70
C ALA A 147 3.61 17.06 15.42
N TRP A 148 2.79 17.73 14.62
CA TRP A 148 2.30 17.25 13.34
C TRP A 148 3.44 17.04 12.33
N ASN A 149 4.32 18.02 12.19
CA ASN A 149 5.48 17.90 11.30
C ASN A 149 6.41 16.75 11.73
N ALA A 150 6.65 16.60 13.04
CA ALA A 150 7.44 15.50 13.57
C ALA A 150 6.81 14.13 13.24
N ALA A 151 5.49 14.01 13.32
CA ALA A 151 4.77 12.81 12.93
C ALA A 151 4.94 12.49 11.43
N LEU A 152 4.76 13.48 10.56
CA LEU A 152 4.93 13.32 9.10
C LEU A 152 6.37 12.88 8.74
N TYR A 153 7.37 13.47 9.39
CA TYR A 153 8.77 13.05 9.22
C TYR A 153 9.00 11.62 9.69
N ALA A 154 8.45 11.23 10.84
CA ALA A 154 8.58 9.86 11.35
C ALA A 154 7.93 8.82 10.42
N ILE A 155 6.75 9.11 9.87
CA ILE A 155 6.09 8.25 8.88
C ILE A 155 6.95 8.12 7.62
N ARG A 156 7.48 9.24 7.11
CA ARG A 156 8.34 9.24 5.93
C ARG A 156 9.60 8.40 6.16
N ASP A 157 10.27 8.59 7.30
CA ASP A 157 11.49 7.89 7.66
C ASP A 157 11.26 6.37 7.75
N ALA A 158 10.23 5.94 8.49
CA ALA A 158 9.87 4.54 8.64
C ALA A 158 9.59 3.87 7.28
N ARG A 159 8.80 4.54 6.43
CA ARG A 159 8.45 4.02 5.09
C ARG A 159 9.69 3.82 4.21
N LEU A 160 10.58 4.82 4.14
CA LEU A 160 11.76 4.76 3.28
C LEU A 160 12.73 3.67 3.76
N LYS A 161 13.03 3.62 5.06
CA LYS A 161 13.92 2.61 5.64
C LYS A 161 13.37 1.20 5.46
N ALA A 162 12.08 1.00 5.70
CA ALA A 162 11.44 -0.31 5.55
C ALA A 162 11.46 -0.80 4.10
N LYS A 163 11.22 0.07 3.12
CA LYS A 163 11.29 -0.29 1.69
C LYS A 163 12.69 -0.70 1.27
N GLU A 164 13.72 0.03 1.71
CA GLU A 164 15.11 -0.38 1.46
C GLU A 164 15.45 -1.70 2.17
N GLY A 165 14.98 -1.88 3.41
CA GLY A 165 15.10 -3.15 4.13
C GLY A 165 14.48 -4.32 3.38
N VAL A 166 13.24 -4.18 2.89
CA VAL A 166 12.55 -5.19 2.08
C VAL A 166 13.31 -5.48 0.79
N ARG A 167 13.81 -4.45 0.08
CA ARG A 167 14.58 -4.63 -1.16
C ARG A 167 15.86 -5.42 -0.94
N ASN A 168 16.50 -5.24 0.21
CA ASN A 168 17.77 -5.90 0.56
C ASN A 168 17.57 -7.25 1.27
N ALA A 169 16.36 -7.58 1.71
CA ALA A 169 16.06 -8.81 2.45
C ALA A 169 16.32 -10.07 1.62
N LEU A 170 17.15 -10.98 2.11
CA LEU A 170 17.58 -12.18 1.36
C LEU A 170 16.51 -13.27 1.26
N THR A 171 15.46 -13.21 2.07
CA THR A 171 14.38 -14.21 2.12
C THR A 171 13.01 -13.55 2.21
N ALA A 172 11.96 -14.31 1.85
CA ALA A 172 10.59 -13.82 1.95
C ALA A 172 10.19 -13.55 3.42
N ASP A 173 10.66 -14.39 4.35
CA ASP A 173 10.39 -14.25 5.78
C ASP A 173 11.03 -12.98 6.36
N SER A 174 12.29 -12.70 6.02
CA SER A 174 12.97 -11.48 6.47
C SER A 174 12.34 -10.22 5.87
N ALA A 175 11.95 -10.26 4.60
CA ALA A 175 11.20 -9.17 3.97
C ALA A 175 9.87 -8.92 4.69
N THR A 176 9.13 -9.99 5.00
CA THR A 176 7.84 -9.93 5.69
C THR A 176 7.99 -9.35 7.09
N ALA A 177 8.97 -9.82 7.87
CA ALA A 177 9.22 -9.31 9.22
C ALA A 177 9.54 -7.81 9.24
N ILE A 178 10.36 -7.34 8.29
CA ILE A 178 10.67 -5.91 8.14
C ILE A 178 9.41 -5.10 7.84
N ALA A 179 8.59 -5.57 6.90
CA ALA A 179 7.37 -4.89 6.51
C ALA A 179 6.36 -4.84 7.66
N SER A 180 6.12 -5.96 8.35
CA SER A 180 5.21 -6.03 9.50
C SER A 180 5.64 -5.08 10.62
N ALA A 181 6.91 -5.13 11.04
CA ALA A 181 7.42 -4.25 12.09
C ALA A 181 7.29 -2.76 11.73
N ALA A 182 7.50 -2.41 10.45
CA ALA A 182 7.34 -1.04 9.98
C ALA A 182 5.87 -0.59 10.00
N ILE A 183 4.95 -1.45 9.54
CA ILE A 183 3.51 -1.16 9.52
C ILE A 183 2.98 -1.00 10.94
N ASP A 184 3.34 -1.91 11.85
CA ASP A 184 2.96 -1.83 13.27
C ASP A 184 3.51 -0.55 13.92
N GLY A 185 4.76 -0.19 13.61
CA GLY A 185 5.39 1.04 14.07
C GLY A 185 4.70 2.31 13.54
N ILE A 186 4.21 2.30 12.30
CA ILE A 186 3.42 3.39 11.72
C ILE A 186 2.08 3.50 12.45
N HIS A 187 1.36 2.39 12.65
CA HIS A 187 0.08 2.38 13.35
C HIS A 187 0.19 2.86 14.81
N ALA A 188 1.20 2.41 15.54
CA ALA A 188 1.44 2.84 16.92
C ALA A 188 1.67 4.36 17.03
N LYS A 189 2.37 4.97 16.06
CA LYS A 189 2.59 6.42 16.02
C LYS A 189 1.27 7.18 15.85
N ILE A 190 0.40 6.76 14.95
CA ILE A 190 -0.93 7.37 14.75
C ILE A 190 -1.73 7.33 16.07
N ALA A 191 -1.76 6.19 16.75
CA ALA A 191 -2.50 6.03 18.01
C ALA A 191 -2.00 6.99 19.09
N SER A 192 -0.68 7.21 19.19
CA SER A 192 -0.11 8.17 20.15
C SER A 192 -0.48 9.63 19.88
N LEU A 193 -0.70 10.02 18.62
CA LEU A 193 -1.08 11.38 18.24
C LEU A 193 -2.55 11.68 18.56
N GLY A 194 -3.44 10.71 18.32
CA GLY A 194 -4.86 10.85 18.68
C GLY A 194 -5.08 11.06 20.18
N ASN A 195 -4.26 10.41 21.02
CA ASN A 195 -4.33 10.57 22.48
C ASN A 195 -3.74 11.91 22.98
N ALA A 196 -2.88 12.57 22.20
CA ALA A 196 -2.28 13.86 22.56
C ALA A 196 -3.16 15.07 22.17
N ALA A 197 -4.07 14.88 21.20
CA ALA A 197 -4.99 15.89 20.71
C ALA A 197 -6.37 15.90 21.41
N SER A 198 -6.57 15.03 22.40
CA SER A 198 -7.82 14.87 23.18
C SER A 198 -7.82 15.68 24.48
#